data_AF-A0A1M4MI89-F1
#
_entry.id   AF-A0A1M4MI89-F1
#
_cell.length_a   1.000
_cell.length_b   1.000
_cell.length_c   1.000
_cell.angle_alpha   90.00
_cell.angle_beta   90.00
_cell.angle_gamma   90.00
#
_symmetry.space_group_name_H-M   'P 1'
#
loop_
_entity.id
_entity.type
_entity.pdbx_description
1 polymer ?
#
loop_
_entity_poly.entity_id
_entity_poly.type
_entity_poly.pdbx_seq_one_letter_code
_entity_poly.pdbx_strand_id
1 'polypeptide(L)'
;MKQSKIFRICAAAAIGLLLVCMAVVPVSAENDPTHIIPVDGNSTRITPVDPDLTTIMSVGGNLTWVHIIPIDGGSLVIDEGGGTDCTAYAGSWFVENHVPGSVYRFIVECEYADTNRAIGETAEFRLEGPDGAVDTWSINDTPFFNDDWKGTLSVDFMPERPRAYHWEIACSKGGESASSRGDLIFR
;
A
#
# COMPACT_ATOMS: atom_id res chain seq x y z
N MET A 1 81.90 -32.85 -9.22
CA MET A 1 81.10 -34.09 -9.40
C MET A 1 79.98 -34.01 -8.36
N LYS A 2 78.68 -34.19 -8.61
CA LYS A 2 77.94 -34.95 -9.62
C LYS A 2 76.49 -34.43 -9.60
N GLN A 3 75.86 -34.32 -10.77
CA GLN A 3 74.44 -34.04 -10.99
C GLN A 3 73.54 -35.11 -10.33
N SER A 4 72.35 -34.70 -9.90
CA SER A 4 71.13 -35.51 -10.06
C SER A 4 69.93 -34.62 -10.38
N LYS A 5 69.34 -34.88 -11.56
CA LYS A 5 68.03 -34.40 -12.02
C LYS A 5 66.94 -35.21 -11.30
N ILE A 6 65.72 -34.69 -11.18
CA ILE A 6 64.48 -35.33 -11.67
C ILE A 6 63.30 -34.34 -11.62
N PHE A 7 62.53 -34.41 -12.71
CA PHE A 7 61.35 -33.70 -13.15
C PHE A 7 60.15 -33.68 -12.18
N ARG A 8 59.35 -32.62 -12.26
CA ARG A 8 57.93 -32.74 -12.65
C ARG A 8 57.34 -31.41 -13.13
N ILE A 9 57.18 -31.32 -14.44
CA ILE A 9 56.30 -30.38 -15.13
C ILE A 9 54.92 -31.05 -15.16
N CYS A 10 53.89 -30.36 -14.69
CA CYS A 10 52.51 -30.64 -15.10
C CYS A 10 51.96 -29.41 -15.80
N ALA A 11 51.78 -29.59 -17.10
CA ALA A 11 50.97 -28.75 -17.96
C ALA A 11 49.49 -29.15 -17.84
N ALA A 12 48.67 -28.37 -18.57
CA ALA A 12 47.26 -28.55 -18.89
C ALA A 12 46.28 -28.00 -17.84
N ALA A 13 45.20 -27.32 -18.20
CA ALA A 13 44.76 -26.70 -19.45
C ALA A 13 43.54 -25.87 -19.05
N ALA A 14 43.45 -24.64 -19.58
CA ALA A 14 42.29 -23.79 -19.44
C ALA A 14 41.11 -24.38 -20.23
N ILE A 15 40.03 -24.76 -19.55
CA ILE A 15 38.74 -25.12 -20.16
C ILE A 15 37.61 -24.69 -19.22
N GLY A 16 36.66 -23.91 -19.76
CA GLY A 16 35.30 -23.86 -19.23
C GLY A 16 34.83 -22.51 -18.72
N LEU A 17 34.74 -21.51 -19.61
CA LEU A 17 33.83 -20.37 -19.42
C LEU A 17 32.39 -20.92 -19.49
N LEU A 18 31.80 -21.21 -18.34
CA LEU A 18 30.40 -21.61 -18.25
C LEU A 18 29.55 -20.34 -18.26
N LEU A 19 28.99 -20.03 -19.43
CA LEU A 19 27.90 -19.09 -19.61
C LEU A 19 26.72 -19.52 -18.73
N VAL A 20 26.51 -18.81 -17.62
CA VAL A 20 25.23 -18.83 -16.92
C VAL A 20 24.37 -17.73 -17.52
N CYS A 21 23.51 -18.11 -18.45
CA CYS A 21 22.36 -17.32 -18.85
C CYS A 21 21.33 -17.35 -17.72
N MET A 22 21.43 -16.41 -16.78
CA MET A 22 20.27 -16.02 -15.97
C MET A 22 19.72 -14.76 -16.64
N ALA A 23 18.63 -14.93 -17.38
CA ALA A 23 17.80 -13.83 -17.83
C ALA A 23 17.24 -13.14 -16.57
N VAL A 24 17.94 -12.12 -16.09
CA VAL A 24 17.35 -11.13 -15.20
C VAL A 24 16.35 -10.38 -16.06
N VAL A 25 15.07 -10.70 -15.89
CA VAL A 25 14.00 -9.81 -16.33
C VAL A 25 14.08 -8.62 -15.38
N PRO A 26 14.48 -7.41 -15.81
CA PRO A 26 14.27 -6.25 -14.98
C PRO A 26 12.75 -6.05 -14.85
N VAL A 27 12.39 -5.70 -13.63
CA VAL A 27 11.10 -5.23 -13.12
C VAL A 27 10.24 -4.59 -14.22
N SER A 28 8.96 -4.98 -14.26
CA SER A 28 7.97 -4.29 -15.09
C SER A 28 8.05 -2.81 -14.75
N ALA A 29 8.43 -2.04 -15.76
CA ALA A 29 8.39 -0.60 -15.76
C ALA A 29 7.00 -0.10 -15.35
N GLU A 30 7.03 1.06 -14.70
CA GLU A 30 5.91 1.96 -14.46
C GLU A 30 4.74 1.77 -15.41
N ASN A 31 3.61 1.32 -14.86
CA ASN A 31 2.37 2.02 -15.14
C ASN A 31 2.11 2.85 -13.91
N ASP A 32 2.59 4.09 -13.95
CA ASP A 32 2.01 5.21 -13.23
C ASP A 32 0.56 5.33 -13.72
N PRO A 33 -0.49 4.97 -12.96
CA PRO A 33 -1.74 5.66 -13.17
C PRO A 33 -1.45 7.04 -12.60
N THR A 34 -1.22 8.02 -13.47
CA THR A 34 -1.24 9.43 -13.11
C THR A 34 -2.54 9.68 -12.35
N HIS A 35 -2.48 9.52 -11.02
CA HIS A 35 -3.55 9.81 -10.11
C HIS A 35 -3.43 11.31 -9.96
N ILE A 36 -4.21 12.01 -10.78
CA ILE A 36 -4.33 13.46 -10.69
C ILE A 36 -4.88 13.71 -9.29
N ILE A 37 -3.99 14.07 -8.36
CA ILE A 37 -4.32 14.53 -7.01
C ILE A 37 -5.18 15.78 -7.16
N PRO A 38 -6.45 15.80 -6.71
CA PRO A 38 -7.16 17.05 -6.49
C PRO A 38 -6.68 17.59 -5.13
N VAL A 39 -5.98 18.73 -5.17
CA VAL A 39 -5.38 19.43 -4.01
C VAL A 39 -6.42 20.29 -3.27
N ASP A 40 -7.70 20.01 -3.45
CA ASP A 40 -8.76 20.91 -3.02
C ASP A 40 -9.97 20.10 -2.61
N GLY A 41 -10.35 20.23 -1.34
CA GLY A 41 -11.41 19.49 -0.63
C GLY A 41 -12.83 19.74 -1.16
N ASN A 42 -13.03 19.54 -2.45
CA ASN A 42 -14.31 19.59 -3.14
C ASN A 42 -14.62 18.19 -3.66
N SER A 43 -15.75 17.64 -3.20
CA SER A 43 -16.13 16.24 -3.36
C SER A 43 -16.04 15.75 -4.81
N THR A 44 -15.43 14.58 -4.97
CA THR A 44 -15.15 13.99 -6.27
C THR A 44 -16.27 13.03 -6.68
N ARG A 45 -16.72 13.16 -7.93
CA ARG A 45 -17.78 12.31 -8.51
C ARG A 45 -17.15 11.03 -9.03
N ILE A 46 -17.69 9.88 -8.63
CA ILE A 46 -17.30 8.59 -9.19
C ILE A 46 -18.27 8.24 -10.31
N THR A 47 -17.79 8.42 -11.53
CA THR A 47 -18.32 7.68 -12.67
C THR A 47 -17.46 6.42 -12.82
N PRO A 48 -18.00 5.20 -12.77
CA PRO A 48 -17.22 4.00 -13.07
C PRO A 48 -16.68 4.11 -14.50
N VAL A 49 -15.43 4.55 -14.64
CA VAL A 49 -14.74 4.70 -15.93
C VAL A 49 -13.45 3.88 -15.85
N ASP A 50 -13.63 2.57 -15.62
CA ASP A 50 -12.93 1.46 -16.29
C ASP A 50 -13.54 0.13 -15.77
N PRO A 51 -14.29 -0.65 -16.58
CA PRO A 51 -15.16 -1.73 -16.10
C PRO A 51 -14.49 -3.08 -15.76
N ASP A 52 -13.16 -3.20 -15.83
CA ASP A 52 -12.54 -4.54 -15.90
C ASP A 52 -11.78 -5.03 -14.66
N LEU A 53 -11.84 -4.34 -13.51
CA LEU A 53 -11.42 -4.93 -12.22
C LEU A 53 -12.52 -5.86 -11.67
N THR A 54 -12.80 -6.91 -12.44
CA THR A 54 -13.58 -8.06 -11.99
C THR A 54 -12.63 -9.04 -11.30
N THR A 55 -12.79 -9.21 -9.99
CA THR A 55 -12.03 -10.22 -9.25
C THR A 55 -12.95 -11.32 -8.74
N ILE A 56 -12.36 -12.44 -8.35
CA ILE A 56 -13.09 -13.53 -7.71
C ILE A 56 -12.99 -13.34 -6.18
N MET A 57 -14.13 -13.09 -5.52
CA MET A 57 -14.21 -13.02 -4.06
C MET A 57 -15.11 -14.12 -3.50
N SER A 58 -14.81 -14.57 -2.28
CA SER A 58 -15.67 -15.49 -1.54
C SER A 58 -16.78 -14.71 -0.84
N VAL A 59 -18.01 -14.81 -1.35
CA VAL A 59 -19.21 -14.19 -0.76
C VAL A 59 -20.08 -15.30 -0.19
N GLY A 60 -20.25 -15.33 1.13
CA GLY A 60 -21.02 -16.38 1.81
C GLY A 60 -20.47 -17.80 1.61
N GLY A 61 -19.16 -17.94 1.32
CA GLY A 61 -18.51 -19.23 1.08
C GLY A 61 -18.46 -19.67 -0.39
N ASN A 62 -19.00 -18.89 -1.32
CA ASN A 62 -18.95 -19.16 -2.76
C ASN A 62 -18.06 -18.15 -3.49
N LEU A 63 -17.25 -18.64 -4.43
CA LEU A 63 -16.45 -17.80 -5.32
C LEU A 63 -17.36 -17.13 -6.36
N THR A 64 -17.36 -15.80 -6.39
CA THR A 64 -18.17 -14.99 -7.29
C THR A 64 -17.32 -13.91 -7.96
N TRP A 65 -17.61 -13.63 -9.24
CA TRP A 65 -17.03 -12.48 -9.92
C TRP A 65 -17.69 -11.21 -9.39
N VAL A 66 -16.87 -10.30 -8.88
CA VAL A 66 -17.32 -9.05 -8.28
C VAL A 66 -16.64 -7.89 -8.98
N HIS A 67 -17.43 -6.89 -9.33
CA HIS A 67 -16.93 -5.63 -9.85
C HIS A 67 -16.39 -4.78 -8.70
N ILE A 68 -15.08 -4.53 -8.69
CA ILE A 68 -14.42 -3.70 -7.68
C ILE A 68 -14.29 -2.27 -8.21
N ILE A 69 -14.78 -1.34 -7.41
CA ILE A 69 -14.66 0.10 -7.64
C ILE A 69 -13.66 0.63 -6.61
N PRO A 70 -12.45 1.05 -7.02
CA PRO A 70 -11.50 1.66 -6.10
C PRO A 70 -12.01 3.03 -5.66
N ILE A 71 -11.84 3.33 -4.38
CA ILE A 71 -12.16 4.59 -3.74
C ILE A 71 -10.90 5.10 -3.09
N ASP A 72 -10.51 6.33 -3.41
CA ASP A 72 -9.48 7.03 -2.65
C ASP A 72 -10.06 7.35 -1.25
N GLY A 73 -9.61 6.56 -0.28
CA GLY A 73 -10.02 6.63 1.11
C GLY A 73 -9.36 7.78 1.88
N GLY A 74 -8.41 8.48 1.26
CA GLY A 74 -7.62 9.55 1.84
C GLY A 74 -6.18 9.15 2.18
N SER A 75 -5.56 9.92 3.06
CA SER A 75 -4.16 9.78 3.43
C SER A 75 -3.92 9.89 4.95
N LEU A 76 -2.92 9.14 5.40
CA LEU A 76 -2.36 9.19 6.75
C LEU A 76 -0.86 9.47 6.66
N VAL A 77 -0.39 10.46 7.42
CA VAL A 77 1.03 10.80 7.49
C VAL A 77 1.44 10.89 8.94
N ILE A 78 2.52 10.20 9.28
CA ILE A 78 3.26 10.39 10.53
C ILE A 78 4.64 10.92 10.14
N ASP A 79 4.92 12.17 10.49
CA ASP A 79 6.21 12.84 10.22
C ASP A 79 6.91 13.18 11.54
N GLU A 80 8.19 12.83 11.64
CA GLU A 80 9.02 13.10 12.82
C GLU A 80 10.01 14.25 12.64
N GLY A 81 10.05 14.86 11.45
CA GLY A 81 10.96 15.91 10.97
C GLY A 81 11.11 17.15 11.87
N GLY A 82 10.16 17.40 12.77
CA GLY A 82 10.11 18.55 13.67
C GLY A 82 9.47 18.28 15.03
N GLY A 83 9.34 17.01 15.41
CA GLY A 83 8.39 16.49 16.40
C GLY A 83 7.42 15.52 15.73
N THR A 84 6.75 14.66 16.48
CA THR A 84 5.78 13.69 15.94
C THR A 84 4.52 14.45 15.53
N ASP A 85 4.24 14.54 14.23
CA ASP A 85 2.99 15.06 13.70
C ASP A 85 2.20 13.94 13.04
N CYS A 86 0.95 13.78 13.47
CA CYS A 86 0.01 12.82 12.92
C CYS A 86 -1.03 13.60 12.10
N THR A 87 -1.08 13.38 10.79
CA THR A 87 -2.05 14.01 9.91
C THR A 87 -2.97 12.95 9.30
N ALA A 88 -4.28 13.20 9.36
CA ALA A 88 -5.29 12.35 8.75
C ALA A 88 -6.21 13.20 7.85
N TYR A 89 -6.41 12.76 6.61
CA TYR A 89 -7.31 13.41 5.67
C TYR A 89 -8.12 12.36 4.92
N ALA A 90 -9.45 12.40 5.04
CA ALA A 90 -10.35 11.49 4.33
C ALA A 90 -11.22 12.25 3.32
N GLY A 91 -11.41 11.64 2.14
CA GLY A 91 -12.25 12.19 1.07
C GLY A 91 -13.75 11.94 1.28
N SER A 92 -14.58 12.60 0.48
CA SER A 92 -16.01 12.31 0.38
C SER A 92 -16.43 12.15 -1.07
N TRP A 93 -17.15 11.07 -1.36
CA TRP A 93 -17.44 10.61 -2.72
C TRP A 93 -18.94 10.45 -2.96
N PHE A 94 -19.35 10.86 -4.16
CA PHE A 94 -20.70 10.61 -4.67
C PHE A 94 -20.67 9.50 -5.71
N VAL A 95 -21.54 8.50 -5.54
CA VAL A 95 -21.77 7.45 -6.52
C VAL A 95 -23.12 7.67 -7.17
N GLU A 96 -23.08 7.91 -8.47
CA GLU A 96 -24.28 7.91 -9.32
C GLU A 96 -24.43 6.56 -9.99
N ASN A 97 -25.67 6.10 -10.16
CA ASN A 97 -25.99 4.82 -10.82
C ASN A 97 -25.36 3.62 -10.09
N HIS A 98 -25.71 3.41 -8.82
CA HIS A 98 -25.28 2.25 -8.06
C HIS A 98 -25.54 0.95 -8.84
N VAL A 99 -24.51 0.13 -9.00
CA VAL A 99 -24.60 -1.21 -9.57
C VAL A 99 -24.68 -2.20 -8.40
N PRO A 100 -25.84 -2.85 -8.17
CA PRO A 100 -26.00 -3.83 -7.11
C PRO A 100 -24.96 -4.96 -7.22
N GLY A 101 -24.36 -5.33 -6.09
CA GLY A 101 -23.32 -6.35 -6.03
C GLY A 101 -21.91 -5.84 -6.37
N SER A 102 -21.71 -4.53 -6.55
CA SER A 102 -20.35 -3.95 -6.62
C SER A 102 -19.71 -3.87 -5.24
N VAL A 103 -18.42 -4.13 -5.19
CA VAL A 103 -17.58 -3.90 -4.00
C VAL A 103 -16.82 -2.60 -4.17
N TYR A 104 -16.84 -1.77 -3.14
CA TYR A 104 -16.10 -0.53 -3.04
C TYR A 104 -14.86 -0.79 -2.20
N ARG A 105 -13.67 -0.64 -2.79
CA ARG A 105 -12.40 -0.82 -2.08
C ARG A 105 -11.87 0.54 -1.67
N PHE A 106 -11.90 0.85 -0.39
CA PHE A 106 -11.28 2.05 0.14
C PHE A 106 -9.78 1.82 0.24
N ILE A 107 -8.99 2.69 -0.37
CA ILE A 107 -7.53 2.63 -0.38
C ILE A 107 -7.03 3.89 0.31
N VAL A 108 -6.31 3.73 1.41
CA VAL A 108 -5.73 4.84 2.16
C VAL A 108 -4.23 4.82 1.96
N GLU A 109 -3.67 5.92 1.47
CA GLU A 109 -2.22 6.08 1.36
C GLU A 109 -1.63 6.39 2.74
N CYS A 110 -0.53 5.72 3.07
CA CYS A 110 0.12 5.90 4.36
C CYS A 110 1.60 6.21 4.17
N GLU A 111 2.09 7.20 4.91
CA GLU A 111 3.50 7.59 4.95
C GLU A 111 3.97 7.73 6.39
N TYR A 112 5.05 7.03 6.70
CA TYR A 112 5.84 7.21 7.91
C TYR A 112 7.19 7.80 7.49
N ALA A 113 7.42 9.06 7.86
CA ALA A 113 8.66 9.78 7.62
C ALA A 113 9.45 9.82 8.94
N ASP A 114 10.47 8.98 9.00
CA ASP A 114 11.25 8.73 10.20
C ASP A 114 12.35 9.78 10.39
N THR A 115 12.64 10.11 11.65
CA THR A 115 13.89 10.80 11.96
C THR A 115 14.70 9.99 12.95
N ASN A 116 15.97 9.80 12.62
CA ASN A 116 16.97 9.08 13.43
C ASN A 116 17.22 9.64 14.84
N ARG A 117 16.44 10.62 15.30
CA ARG A 117 16.49 11.26 16.61
C ARG A 117 15.37 10.84 17.56
N ALA A 118 14.33 10.15 17.09
CA ALA A 118 13.18 9.79 17.91
C ALA A 118 13.49 8.66 18.92
N ILE A 119 12.74 8.66 20.02
CA ILE A 119 12.76 7.60 21.04
C ILE A 119 11.81 6.52 20.53
N GLY A 120 12.29 5.28 20.44
CA GLY A 120 11.54 4.17 19.86
C GLY A 120 10.13 4.01 20.44
N GLU A 121 9.14 4.30 19.60
CA GLU A 121 7.71 4.17 19.88
C GLU A 121 7.02 3.52 18.67
N THR A 122 5.94 2.79 18.91
CA THR A 122 5.19 2.16 17.81
C THR A 122 4.31 3.21 17.12
N ALA A 123 4.51 3.38 15.83
CA ALA A 123 3.61 4.11 14.95
C ALA A 123 2.51 3.16 14.48
N GLU A 124 1.26 3.61 14.47
CA GLU A 124 0.11 2.85 14.02
C GLU A 124 -0.72 3.64 13.01
N PHE A 125 -1.08 2.97 11.92
CA PHE A 125 -2.06 3.41 10.94
C PHE A 125 -3.26 2.48 11.00
N ARG A 126 -4.47 3.05 10.89
CA ARG A 126 -5.73 2.30 10.95
C ARG A 126 -6.74 2.82 9.96
N LEU A 127 -7.41 1.90 9.27
CA LEU A 127 -8.57 2.12 8.43
C LEU A 127 -9.71 1.23 8.92
N GLU A 128 -10.86 1.82 9.19
CA GLU A 128 -12.09 1.12 9.53
C GLU A 128 -13.18 1.43 8.50
N GLY A 129 -13.63 0.39 7.80
CA GLY A 129 -14.65 0.47 6.76
C GLY A 129 -16.08 0.60 7.31
N PRO A 130 -17.07 0.85 6.43
CA PRO A 130 -18.45 1.10 6.84
C PRO A 130 -19.20 -0.07 7.51
N ASP A 131 -18.68 -1.28 7.35
CA ASP A 131 -19.16 -2.51 7.99
C ASP A 131 -18.35 -2.92 9.22
N GLY A 132 -17.39 -2.07 9.64
CA GLY A 132 -16.48 -2.34 10.75
C GLY A 132 -15.31 -3.26 10.38
N ALA A 133 -15.11 -3.58 9.09
CA ALA A 133 -13.88 -4.22 8.65
C ALA A 133 -12.69 -3.30 8.94
N VAL A 134 -11.60 -3.84 9.48
CA VAL A 134 -10.43 -3.06 9.89
C VAL A 134 -9.19 -3.58 9.19
N ASP A 135 -8.39 -2.64 8.68
CA ASP A 135 -7.01 -2.88 8.27
C ASP A 135 -6.08 -1.97 9.08
N THR A 136 -4.95 -2.51 9.53
CA THR A 136 -4.00 -1.81 10.39
C THR A 136 -2.58 -2.14 9.99
N TRP A 137 -1.71 -1.15 10.06
CA TRP A 137 -0.27 -1.32 9.91
C TRP A 137 0.45 -0.66 11.05
N SER A 138 1.42 -1.36 11.64
CA SER A 138 2.22 -0.84 12.74
C SER A 138 3.71 -0.93 12.40
N ILE A 139 4.44 0.13 12.71
CA ILE A 139 5.88 0.23 12.53
C ILE A 139 6.50 0.38 13.92
N ASN A 140 7.48 -0.47 14.21
CA ASN A 140 8.29 -0.34 15.40
C ASN A 140 9.51 0.50 15.05
N ASP A 141 9.50 1.76 15.49
CA ASP A 141 10.64 2.66 15.36
C ASP A 141 11.84 2.09 16.11
N THR A 142 12.89 1.80 15.36
CA THR A 142 14.16 1.30 15.86
C THR A 142 15.14 2.46 15.93
N PRO A 143 15.59 2.85 17.16
CA PRO A 143 16.53 3.94 17.32
C PRO A 143 17.76 3.78 16.42
N PHE A 144 18.20 4.90 15.83
CA PHE A 144 19.37 5.01 14.95
C PHE A 144 19.22 4.36 13.56
N PHE A 145 18.12 3.69 13.26
CA PHE A 145 17.79 3.24 11.92
C PHE A 145 16.87 4.26 11.24
N ASN A 146 16.73 4.11 9.92
CA ASN A 146 15.71 4.83 9.17
C ASN A 146 14.64 3.81 8.83
N ASP A 147 13.48 3.96 9.45
CA ASP A 147 12.32 3.09 9.27
C ASP A 147 11.25 3.71 8.34
N ASP A 148 11.64 4.68 7.51
CA ASP A 148 10.81 5.29 6.46
C ASP A 148 9.98 4.24 5.73
N TRP A 149 8.67 4.49 5.65
CA TRP A 149 7.74 3.57 5.01
C TRP A 149 6.65 4.31 4.27
N LYS A 150 6.32 3.78 3.09
CA LYS A 150 5.14 4.15 2.32
C LYS A 150 4.37 2.88 1.97
N GLY A 151 3.05 2.94 2.07
CA GLY A 151 2.19 1.84 1.69
C GLY A 151 0.73 2.22 1.72
N THR A 152 -0.14 1.22 1.74
CA THR A 152 -1.58 1.42 1.69
C THR A 152 -2.31 0.51 2.66
N LEU A 153 -3.35 1.03 3.30
CA LEU A 153 -4.38 0.21 3.94
C LEU A 153 -5.55 0.04 2.98
N SER A 154 -6.24 -1.10 3.04
CA SER A 154 -7.43 -1.31 2.23
C SER A 154 -8.50 -2.16 2.89
N VAL A 155 -9.75 -1.74 2.72
CA VAL A 155 -10.94 -2.52 3.13
C VAL A 155 -11.96 -2.57 1.99
N ASP A 156 -12.59 -3.73 1.84
CA ASP A 156 -13.63 -3.97 0.86
C ASP A 156 -15.00 -3.83 1.49
N PHE A 157 -15.90 -3.14 0.81
CA PHE A 157 -17.24 -2.88 1.31
C PHE A 157 -18.31 -3.10 0.22
N MET A 158 -19.31 -3.94 0.52
CA MET A 158 -20.44 -4.17 -0.36
C MET A 158 -21.72 -3.58 0.26
N PRO A 159 -22.24 -2.45 -0.25
CA PRO A 159 -23.45 -1.83 0.29
C PRO A 159 -24.69 -2.68 -0.02
N GLU A 160 -25.49 -2.97 1.00
CA GLU A 160 -26.78 -3.66 0.82
C GLU A 160 -27.84 -2.77 0.17
N ARG A 161 -27.77 -1.45 0.39
CA ARG A 161 -28.76 -0.48 -0.10
C ARG A 161 -28.10 0.88 -0.41
N PRO A 162 -28.61 1.64 -1.39
CA PRO A 162 -28.18 3.02 -1.60
C PRO A 162 -28.48 3.89 -0.37
N ARG A 163 -27.44 4.37 0.32
CA ARG A 163 -27.53 5.34 1.43
C ARG A 163 -26.20 6.09 1.61
N ALA A 164 -26.00 6.79 2.72
CA ALA A 164 -24.67 7.25 3.11
C ALA A 164 -23.96 6.18 3.94
N TYR A 165 -22.68 5.97 3.64
CA TYR A 165 -21.77 5.10 4.37
C TYR A 165 -20.53 5.89 4.75
N HIS A 166 -19.85 5.46 5.81
CA HIS A 166 -18.74 6.21 6.41
C HIS A 166 -17.60 5.27 6.70
N TRP A 167 -16.37 5.74 6.52
CA TRP A 167 -15.18 5.06 7.01
C TRP A 167 -14.39 6.02 7.88
N GLU A 168 -13.57 5.47 8.76
CA GLU A 168 -12.71 6.23 9.66
C GLU A 168 -11.26 5.84 9.38
N ILE A 169 -10.39 6.84 9.30
CA ILE A 169 -8.94 6.65 9.24
C ILE A 169 -8.31 7.28 10.47
N ALA A 170 -7.27 6.66 11.00
CA ALA A 170 -6.53 7.19 12.13
C ALA A 170 -5.05 6.85 12.03
N CYS A 171 -4.23 7.76 12.56
CA CYS A 171 -2.82 7.52 12.83
C CYS A 171 -2.51 7.91 14.27
N SER A 172 -1.56 7.19 14.88
CA SER A 172 -1.05 7.51 16.22
C SER A 172 0.40 7.09 16.36
N LYS A 173 1.19 7.91 17.02
CA LYS A 173 2.52 7.55 17.51
C LYS A 173 2.77 8.31 18.80
N GLY A 174 3.17 7.58 19.84
CA GLY A 174 3.38 8.17 21.16
C GLY A 174 2.12 8.80 21.74
N GLY A 175 2.22 10.07 22.13
CA GLY A 175 1.11 10.87 22.66
C GLY A 175 0.29 11.60 21.59
N GLU A 176 0.69 11.54 20.32
CA GLU A 176 0.06 12.26 19.23
C GLU A 176 -0.84 11.33 18.41
N SER A 177 -1.99 11.85 17.97
CA SER A 177 -2.93 11.11 17.15
C SER A 177 -3.81 12.04 16.34
N ALA A 178 -4.21 11.58 15.16
CA ALA A 178 -5.20 12.25 14.33
C ALA A 178 -6.15 11.23 13.71
N SER A 179 -7.38 11.68 13.47
CA SER A 179 -8.37 10.90 12.73
C SER A 179 -9.15 11.78 11.78
N SER A 180 -9.67 11.15 10.73
CA SER A 180 -10.57 11.79 9.78
C SER A 180 -11.63 10.79 9.32
N ARG A 181 -12.82 11.32 9.03
CA ARG A 181 -13.94 10.54 8.53
C ARG A 181 -14.20 10.86 7.07
N GLY A 182 -14.40 9.83 6.27
CA GLY A 182 -14.84 9.98 4.90
C GLY A 182 -16.25 9.45 4.66
N ASP A 183 -16.87 9.92 3.58
CA ASP A 183 -18.26 9.61 3.23
C ASP A 183 -18.38 9.02 1.82
N LEU A 184 -19.16 7.93 1.69
CA LEU A 184 -19.58 7.36 0.42
C LEU A 184 -21.09 7.50 0.31
N ILE A 185 -21.53 8.37 -0.59
CA ILE A 185 -22.93 8.80 -0.67
C ILE A 185 -23.51 8.37 -2.02
N PHE A 186 -24.49 7.47 -1.95
CA PHE A 186 -25.26 7.03 -3.12
C PHE A 186 -26.37 8.03 -3.45
N ARG A 187 -26.46 8.44 -4.72
CA ARG A 187 -27.47 9.37 -5.25
C ARG A 187 -28.21 8.80 -6.46
#